data_AF-A0AB37MLU8-F1
#
_entry.id   AF-A0AB37MLU8-F1
#
_cell.length_a   1.000
_cell.length_b   1.000
_cell.length_c   1.000
_cell.angle_alpha   90.00
_cell.angle_beta   90.00
_cell.angle_gamma   90.00
#
_symmetry.space_group_name_H-M   'P 1'
#
loop_
_entity.id
_entity.type
_entity.pdbx_description
1 polymer ?
#
loop_
_entity_poly.entity_id
_entity_poly.type
_entity_poly.pdbx_seq_one_letter_code
_entity_poly.pdbx_strand_id
1 'polypeptide(L)'
;MAGDDIAMNAFKVLTDVVYVYGEANDSSQGKIKKSDLLSEMFQYRGDVSENYDNFIKNGIYQIYSGANVTNAPTGIGYGMLLVFKTKFYLFQIAMDVRPGNISVKLRTNSGPAWSDWKSVTLT
;
A
#
# COMPACT_ATOMS: atom_id res chain seq x y z
N MET A 1 -34.10 12.67 23.34
CA MET A 1 -32.96 12.72 24.27
C MET A 1 -31.78 12.07 23.57
N ALA A 2 -30.83 12.86 23.06
CA ALA A 2 -29.55 12.30 22.66
C ALA A 2 -28.85 11.84 23.95
N GLY A 3 -28.38 10.59 24.01
CA GLY A 3 -27.60 10.12 25.15
C GLY A 3 -26.28 10.88 25.21
N ASP A 4 -25.77 11.14 26.41
CA ASP A 4 -24.47 11.78 26.59
C ASP A 4 -23.37 10.91 25.96
N ASP A 5 -22.47 11.54 25.20
CA ASP A 5 -21.30 10.87 24.64
C ASP A 5 -20.37 10.38 25.76
N ILE A 6 -19.84 9.17 25.60
CA ILE A 6 -18.82 8.64 26.53
C ILE A 6 -17.45 9.19 26.15
N ALA A 7 -16.69 9.64 27.15
CA ALA A 7 -15.32 10.08 26.94
C ALA A 7 -14.46 8.93 26.38
N MET A 8 -13.53 9.24 25.47
CA MET A 8 -12.76 8.21 24.76
C MET A 8 -11.87 7.36 25.68
N ASN A 9 -11.46 7.89 26.83
CA ASN A 9 -10.74 7.14 27.88
C ASN A 9 -11.63 6.14 28.65
N ALA A 10 -12.95 6.22 28.51
CA ALA A 10 -13.92 5.28 29.08
C ALA A 10 -14.32 4.18 28.07
N PHE A 11 -13.73 4.16 26.87
CA PHE A 11 -14.01 3.11 25.89
C PHE A 11 -13.56 1.75 26.41
N LYS A 12 -14.39 0.74 26.18
CA LYS A 12 -14.07 -0.64 26.53
C LYS A 12 -13.00 -1.18 25.58
N VAL A 13 -12.10 -2.02 26.10
CA VAL A 13 -11.23 -2.85 25.25
C VAL A 13 -12.11 -3.91 24.60
N LEU A 14 -12.20 -3.88 23.26
CA LEU A 14 -13.00 -4.79 22.46
C LEU A 14 -12.09 -5.58 21.51
N THR A 15 -12.41 -6.85 21.28
CA THR A 15 -11.77 -7.68 20.25
C THR A 15 -12.44 -7.54 18.89
N ASP A 16 -13.64 -6.94 18.85
CA ASP A 16 -14.37 -6.66 17.63
C ASP A 16 -15.18 -5.36 17.70
N VAL A 17 -15.31 -4.67 16.56
CA VAL A 17 -16.09 -3.44 16.42
C VAL A 17 -16.89 -3.45 15.12
N VAL A 18 -17.98 -2.68 15.09
CA VAL A 18 -18.72 -2.45 13.83
C VAL A 18 -18.09 -1.32 13.02
N TYR A 19 -17.55 -0.32 13.72
CA TYR A 19 -16.93 0.86 13.13
C TYR A 19 -15.61 1.20 13.83
N VAL A 20 -14.70 1.82 13.08
CA VAL A 20 -13.54 2.54 13.62
C VAL A 20 -13.85 4.03 13.55
N TYR A 21 -13.66 4.74 14.66
CA TYR A 21 -13.91 6.18 14.77
C TYR A 21 -12.61 6.96 14.52
N GLY A 22 -12.71 8.13 13.92
CA GLY A 22 -11.57 8.97 13.60
C GLY A 22 -11.97 10.41 13.26
N GLU A 23 -10.98 11.24 12.95
CA GLU A 23 -11.18 12.61 12.49
C GLU A 23 -11.40 12.65 10.97
N ALA A 24 -12.39 13.42 10.52
CA ALA A 24 -12.64 13.71 9.12
C ALA A 24 -11.78 14.90 8.65
N ASN A 25 -11.73 15.13 7.33
CA ASN A 25 -10.90 16.20 6.75
C ASN A 25 -11.31 17.62 7.18
N ASP A 26 -12.52 17.79 7.70
CA ASP A 26 -13.06 19.05 8.24
C ASP A 26 -12.92 19.14 9.77
N SER A 27 -12.08 18.28 10.36
CA SER A 27 -11.89 18.13 11.81
C SER A 27 -13.14 17.69 12.60
N SER A 28 -14.21 17.30 11.91
CA SER A 28 -15.36 16.65 12.55
C SER A 28 -15.03 15.19 12.89
N GLN A 29 -15.89 14.55 13.68
CA GLN A 29 -15.75 13.12 13.99
C GLN A 29 -16.54 12.29 12.99
N GLY A 30 -15.88 11.27 12.45
CA GLY A 30 -16.45 10.31 11.51
C GLY A 30 -16.24 8.87 11.96
N LYS A 31 -16.81 7.94 11.20
CA LYS A 31 -16.61 6.50 11.41
C LYS A 31 -16.55 5.75 10.09
N ILE A 32 -15.64 4.78 10.00
CA ILE A 32 -15.47 3.88 8.86
C ILE A 32 -16.00 2.50 9.27
N LYS A 33 -16.80 1.85 8.42
CA LYS A 33 -17.21 0.46 8.69
C LYS A 33 -15.96 -0.41 8.75
N LYS A 34 -15.90 -1.33 9.72
CA LYS A 34 -14.77 -2.28 9.82
C LYS A 34 -14.51 -3.03 8.51
N SER A 35 -15.56 -3.34 7.74
CA SER A 35 -15.47 -3.99 6.42
C SER A 35 -14.70 -3.19 5.38
N ASP A 36 -14.76 -1.86 5.46
CA ASP A 36 -14.24 -0.95 4.44
C ASP A 36 -12.83 -0.47 4.85
N LEU A 37 -12.46 -0.62 6.12
CA LEU A 37 -11.21 -0.11 6.68
C LEU A 37 -9.97 -0.59 5.93
N LEU A 38 -9.89 -1.88 5.58
CA LEU A 38 -8.70 -2.42 4.94
C LEU A 38 -8.50 -1.83 3.53
N SER A 39 -9.57 -1.67 2.74
CA SER A 39 -9.50 -1.02 1.44
C SER A 39 -9.15 0.47 1.56
N GLU A 40 -9.70 1.14 2.58
CA GLU A 40 -9.39 2.54 2.87
C GLU A 40 -7.97 2.75 3.43
N MET A 41 -7.32 1.72 3.95
CA MET A 41 -5.93 1.81 4.43
C MET A 41 -4.90 1.29 3.40
N PHE A 42 -5.30 0.38 2.52
CA PHE A 42 -4.45 -0.18 1.47
C PHE A 42 -4.58 0.61 0.15
N GLN A 43 -4.45 1.93 0.26
CA GLN A 43 -4.75 2.87 -0.83
C GLN A 43 -3.66 2.95 -1.90
N TYR A 44 -4.11 3.48 -3.04
CA TYR A 44 -3.27 4.07 -4.06
C TYR A 44 -2.47 5.26 -3.48
N ARG A 45 -1.16 5.24 -3.68
CA ARG A 45 -0.21 6.22 -3.12
C ARG A 45 0.42 7.14 -4.17
N GLY A 46 -0.07 7.09 -5.41
CA GLY A 46 0.45 7.86 -6.54
C GLY A 46 1.35 7.05 -7.46
N ASP A 47 1.97 7.75 -8.41
CA ASP A 47 2.87 7.18 -9.40
C ASP A 47 4.25 6.87 -8.80
N VAL A 48 4.91 5.85 -9.37
CA VAL A 48 6.35 5.68 -9.21
C VAL A 48 7.06 6.72 -10.09
N SER A 49 7.54 7.80 -9.48
CA SER A 49 8.04 8.99 -10.19
C SER A 49 9.56 9.14 -10.23
N GLU A 50 10.30 8.31 -9.50
CA GLU A 50 11.76 8.45 -9.33
C GLU A 50 12.46 7.07 -9.16
N ASN A 51 13.26 6.89 -8.10
CA ASN A 51 13.92 5.63 -7.80
C ASN A 51 12.95 4.68 -7.08
N TYR A 52 12.75 3.46 -7.62
CA TYR A 52 11.92 2.43 -7.00
C TYR A 52 12.36 2.08 -5.56
N ASP A 53 13.63 2.30 -5.21
CA ASP A 53 14.19 2.03 -3.89
C ASP A 53 13.62 2.92 -2.79
N ASN A 54 13.11 4.10 -3.16
CA ASN A 54 12.53 5.07 -2.23
C ASN A 54 11.09 4.71 -1.85
N PHE A 55 10.45 3.80 -2.59
CA PHE A 55 9.07 3.37 -2.38
C PHE A 55 9.01 2.30 -1.28
N ILE A 56 9.13 2.75 -0.03
CA ILE A 56 9.23 1.89 1.17
C ILE A 56 7.98 1.90 2.05
N LYS A 57 6.94 2.68 1.71
CA LYS A 57 5.71 2.75 2.49
C LYS A 57 4.71 1.71 1.97
N ASN A 58 4.02 1.03 2.89
CA ASN A 58 2.99 0.06 2.55
C ASN A 58 1.90 0.69 1.68
N GLY A 59 1.54 0.01 0.59
CA GLY A 59 0.44 0.40 -0.30
C GLY A 59 0.69 0.06 -1.76
N ILE A 60 -0.13 0.66 -2.62
CA ILE A 60 -0.16 0.44 -4.06
C ILE A 60 0.31 1.70 -4.77
N TYR A 61 1.26 1.57 -5.69
CA TYR A 61 1.72 2.67 -6.55
C TYR A 61 1.49 2.31 -8.02
N GLN A 62 1.26 3.33 -8.84
CA GLN A 62 1.08 3.16 -10.28
C GLN A 62 2.44 3.18 -10.98
N ILE A 63 2.67 2.22 -11.86
CA ILE A 63 3.80 2.20 -12.78
C ILE A 63 3.31 2.78 -14.10
N TYR A 64 3.94 3.87 -14.54
CA TYR A 64 3.61 4.54 -15.81
C TYR A 64 4.89 4.90 -16.58
N SER A 65 4.96 4.48 -17.84
CA SER A 65 6.18 4.47 -18.68
C SER A 65 6.70 5.86 -19.11
N GLY A 66 6.24 6.95 -18.48
CA GLY A 66 6.64 8.33 -18.80
C GLY A 66 7.62 8.97 -17.81
N ALA A 67 7.94 8.31 -16.69
CA ALA A 67 8.83 8.86 -15.68
C ALA A 67 10.28 8.40 -15.90
N ASN A 68 11.25 9.32 -15.79
CA ASN A 68 12.68 8.99 -15.74
C ASN A 68 12.99 8.31 -14.39
N VAL A 69 12.67 7.02 -14.30
CA VAL A 69 12.77 6.22 -13.07
C VAL A 69 14.02 5.35 -13.05
N THR A 70 14.60 5.17 -11.87
CA THR A 70 15.77 4.30 -11.66
C THR A 70 15.41 3.07 -10.84
N ASN A 71 16.21 2.01 -10.97
CA ASN A 71 15.97 0.70 -10.35
C ASN A 71 14.61 0.08 -10.69
N ALA A 72 14.10 0.40 -11.88
CA ALA A 72 12.85 -0.13 -12.39
C ALA A 72 12.95 -1.63 -12.77
N PRO A 73 11.87 -2.40 -12.60
CA PRO A 73 11.79 -3.77 -13.10
C PRO A 73 11.84 -3.79 -14.63
N THR A 74 12.84 -4.46 -15.21
CA THR A 74 12.96 -4.57 -16.67
C THR A 74 11.70 -5.17 -17.29
N GLY A 75 11.17 -4.55 -18.35
CA GLY A 75 10.03 -5.08 -19.11
C GLY A 75 8.64 -4.72 -18.57
N ILE A 76 8.54 -4.07 -17.41
CA ILE A 76 7.28 -3.55 -16.85
C ILE A 76 7.28 -2.03 -16.99
N GLY A 77 6.50 -1.52 -17.95
CA GLY A 77 6.33 -0.08 -18.18
C GLY A 77 4.98 0.48 -17.72
N TYR A 78 3.97 -0.38 -17.59
CA TYR A 78 2.62 0.00 -17.18
C TYR A 78 2.09 -1.06 -16.22
N GLY A 79 1.70 -0.66 -15.02
CA GLY A 79 1.46 -1.66 -14.00
C GLY A 79 1.19 -1.11 -12.61
N MET A 80 1.33 -2.01 -11.64
CA MET A 80 1.18 -1.72 -10.22
C MET A 80 2.44 -2.16 -9.48
N LEU A 81 2.90 -1.33 -8.55
CA LEU A 81 3.92 -1.66 -7.57
C LEU A 81 3.24 -1.81 -6.21
N LEU A 82 3.24 -3.03 -5.68
CA LEU A 82 2.82 -3.31 -4.31
C LEU A 82 4.07 -3.27 -3.42
N VAL A 83 3.97 -2.55 -2.30
CA VAL A 83 5.06 -2.44 -1.32
C VAL A 83 4.57 -2.99 0.02
N PHE A 84 5.33 -3.93 0.58
CA PHE A 84 5.09 -4.48 1.91
C PHE A 84 6.36 -4.38 2.73
N LYS A 85 6.27 -3.72 3.88
CA LYS A 85 7.33 -3.40 4.81
C LYS A 85 6.89 -3.74 6.22
N THR A 86 7.74 -4.52 6.89
CA THR A 86 7.75 -4.75 8.33
C THR A 86 8.76 -3.81 9.00
N LYS A 87 9.10 -4.04 10.27
CA LYS A 87 10.14 -3.25 10.96
C LYS A 87 11.50 -3.30 10.25
N PHE A 88 11.87 -4.43 9.66
CA PHE A 88 13.23 -4.66 9.12
C PHE A 88 13.26 -5.20 7.69
N TYR A 89 12.20 -5.85 7.26
CA TYR A 89 12.12 -6.50 5.96
C TYR A 89 11.10 -5.81 5.10
N LEU A 90 11.45 -5.56 3.85
CA LEU A 90 10.48 -5.16 2.84
C LEU A 90 10.63 -5.94 1.56
N PHE A 91 9.52 -6.05 0.84
CA PHE A 91 9.51 -6.56 -0.51
C PHE A 91 8.60 -5.71 -1.39
N GLN A 92 8.89 -5.76 -2.68
CA GLN A 92 8.11 -5.12 -3.72
C GLN A 92 7.67 -6.17 -4.72
N ILE A 93 6.43 -6.03 -5.20
CA ILE A 93 5.89 -6.81 -6.32
C ILE A 93 5.49 -5.81 -7.40
N ALA A 94 6.10 -5.92 -8.57
CA ALA A 94 5.70 -5.19 -9.76
C ALA A 94 4.92 -6.13 -10.68
N MET A 95 3.72 -5.70 -11.08
CA MET A 95 2.85 -6.45 -11.98
C MET A 95 2.56 -5.59 -13.21
N ASP A 96 2.86 -6.13 -14.39
CA ASP A 96 2.42 -5.54 -15.65
C ASP A 96 0.92 -5.81 -15.85
N VAL A 97 0.19 -4.78 -16.25
CA VAL A 97 -1.27 -4.85 -16.44
C VAL A 97 -1.67 -4.78 -17.91
N ARG A 98 -0.71 -4.76 -18.83
CA ARG A 98 -1.00 -4.77 -20.27
C ARG A 98 -1.53 -6.15 -20.66
N PRO A 99 -2.67 -6.22 -21.38
CA PRO A 99 -3.33 -7.50 -21.69
C PRO A 99 -2.46 -8.54 -22.39
N GLY A 100 -1.46 -8.11 -23.17
CA GLY A 100 -0.54 -8.99 -23.90
C GLY A 100 0.74 -9.35 -23.15
N ASN A 101 0.93 -8.87 -21.92
CA ASN A 101 2.17 -9.06 -21.15
C ASN A 101 1.86 -9.20 -19.66
N ILE A 102 1.44 -10.39 -19.22
CA ILE A 102 1.30 -10.68 -17.79
C ILE A 102 2.68 -11.05 -17.25
N SER A 103 3.41 -10.05 -16.76
CA SER A 103 4.71 -10.22 -16.12
C SER A 103 4.62 -9.80 -14.66
N VAL A 104 5.05 -10.69 -13.77
CA VAL A 104 5.21 -10.38 -12.34
C VAL A 104 6.69 -10.42 -11.99
N LYS A 105 7.17 -9.37 -11.33
CA LYS A 105 8.52 -9.29 -10.80
C LYS A 105 8.50 -8.98 -9.32
N LEU A 106 9.43 -9.57 -8.58
CA LEU A 106 9.58 -9.32 -7.14
C LEU A 106 11.02 -8.97 -6.81
N ARG A 107 11.19 -8.18 -5.75
CA ARG A 107 12.48 -7.95 -5.12
C ARG A 107 12.30 -7.74 -3.63
N THR A 108 13.37 -7.94 -2.89
CA THR A 108 13.38 -7.80 -1.43
C THR A 108 14.48 -6.85 -0.99
N ASN A 109 14.34 -6.33 0.22
CA ASN A 109 15.39 -5.64 0.93
C ASN A 109 15.32 -6.07 2.41
N SER A 110 16.44 -6.57 2.90
CA SER A 110 16.61 -7.10 4.26
C SER A 110 17.78 -6.45 5.00
N GLY A 111 18.22 -5.26 4.59
CA GLY A 111 19.42 -4.62 5.11
C GLY A 111 19.83 -3.36 4.31
N PRO A 112 21.11 -3.20 3.94
CA PRO A 112 21.61 -1.96 3.34
C PRO A 112 21.27 -1.79 1.86
N ALA A 113 20.86 -2.86 1.17
CA ALA A 113 20.68 -2.85 -0.29
C ALA A 113 19.46 -3.66 -0.74
N TRP A 114 18.93 -3.28 -1.90
CA TRP A 114 17.89 -4.01 -2.61
C TRP A 114 18.45 -5.21 -3.36
N SER A 115 17.69 -6.30 -3.42
CA SER A 115 17.97 -7.37 -4.38
C SER A 115 17.64 -6.91 -5.79
N ASP A 116 18.22 -7.59 -6.78
CA ASP A 116 17.75 -7.50 -8.15
C ASP A 116 16.28 -7.93 -8.28
N TRP A 117 15.62 -7.43 -9.31
CA TRP A 117 14.28 -7.87 -9.71
C TRP A 117 14.32 -9.29 -10.28
N LYS A 118 13.51 -10.18 -9.71
CA LYS A 118 13.34 -11.55 -10.19
C LYS A 118 11.97 -11.72 -10.85
N SER A 119 11.93 -12.35 -12.02
CA SER A 119 10.69 -12.73 -12.68
C SER A 119 10.02 -13.91 -11.97
N VAL A 120 8.70 -13.89 -11.90
CA VAL A 120 7.88 -15.01 -11.44
C VAL A 120 7.27 -15.68 -12.67
N THR A 121 7.53 -16.98 -12.83
CA THR A 121 6.87 -17.81 -13.83
C THR A 121 5.63 -18.43 -13.18
N LEU A 122 4.46 -18.17 -13.75
CA LEU A 122 3.23 -18.86 -13.38
C LEU A 122 3.17 -20.14 -14.21
N THR A 123 3.10 -21.28 -13.52
CA THR A 123 3.00 -22.62 -14.12
C THR A 123 1.66 -23.24 -13.80
#